data_AF-A0A449A5K4-F1
#
_entry.id   AF-A0A449A5K4-F1
#
_cell.length_a   1.000
_cell.length_b   1.000
_cell.length_c   1.000
_cell.angle_alpha   90.00
_cell.angle_beta   90.00
_cell.angle_gamma   90.00
#
_symmetry.space_group_name_H-M   'P 1'
#
loop_
_entity.id
_entity.type
_entity.pdbx_description
1 polymer ?
#
loop_
_entity_poly.entity_id
_entity_poly.type
_entity_poly.pdbx_seq_one_letter_code
_entity_poly.pdbx_strand_id
1 'polypeptide(L)'
;MKFFKKRNALLILSALTTLSLTTVAASCGSNKDGDSTKIDYSNSKVKFATAQGNIWPLMRTLKPVIIEYNKQLAEYNKQQKDQNKDFQNFLEVELMTNEQTKADHSESQLAIQLATQLKDKNIENTYNLVLGNQAAAFQAHSYESLLELDDTSIKSDLFNERILKAHNTLAGQGIDSNKIYSIPFDVTDVDATVINLDIMSEILKLIKDNGGTVDENSEIYKKSDAASKAGSSIPEKSLFKKMKAKSTTAYNNLSINDKTFESILSIMDFSKKFYDGLSIDFNDTEGDATIFTIDYQEDTFFKVLKNETKKDLVETVEYKKENPQLVKFNIQDNSYQSKFKEIYEKFAGENEIKQKQKDGEAQKDKEGKVIPKQTFFNIRYAANGATDWASWDIRNYKTAIAFAPLVGINQTIKSPLSKKVFAENDDKIFNTFASNEDVLFKPQAMINSDSLKSATYLKGGSNIIPIKTGNEIFDKSTKRFLDFLYKGEMDDPELGGRIKVADYILETSSYVVPTKDYISNTKKQEYTQKMNEYEEKIKSNDPKAAQYELRKNNIKSALNTIESALSYQDNNSVELLNTYSLDGTSSEVVKLISKSLLDATKKADESHVYKDKEKLVEEILAKINNQK
;
A
#
# COMPACT_ATOMS: atom_id res chain seq x y z
N MET A 1 12.58 -17.12 13.89
CA MET A 1 13.01 -16.10 14.88
C MET A 1 11.89 -15.85 15.89
N LYS A 2 12.10 -16.17 17.16
CA LYS A 2 11.21 -15.79 18.27
C LYS A 2 11.53 -14.36 18.72
N PHE A 3 10.93 -13.37 18.07
CA PHE A 3 10.87 -12.01 18.61
C PHE A 3 9.42 -11.54 18.68
N PHE A 4 8.66 -12.18 19.58
CA PHE A 4 7.62 -11.52 20.36
C PHE A 4 7.68 -12.10 21.78
N LYS A 5 8.79 -11.84 22.48
CA LYS A 5 8.73 -11.83 23.94
C LYS A 5 8.11 -10.51 24.33
N LYS A 6 6.85 -10.58 24.77
CA LYS A 6 6.19 -9.55 25.58
C LYS A 6 7.19 -9.02 26.61
N ARG A 7 7.63 -7.77 26.46
CA ARG A 7 8.18 -6.99 27.56
C ARG A 7 7.72 -5.55 27.40
N ASN A 8 6.96 -5.14 28.40
CA ASN A 8 6.41 -3.83 28.65
C ASN A 8 7.36 -2.69 28.27
N ALA A 9 6.90 -1.81 27.39
CA ALA A 9 7.34 -0.41 27.36
C ALA A 9 6.14 0.44 27.78
N LEU A 10 5.83 0.39 29.08
CA LEU A 10 5.09 1.45 29.75
C LEU A 10 6.03 2.66 29.79
N LEU A 11 5.79 3.66 28.94
CA LEU A 11 6.22 5.03 29.24
C LEU A 11 5.05 5.71 29.94
N ILE A 12 5.10 5.61 31.26
CA ILE A 12 4.31 6.38 32.21
C ILE A 12 4.73 7.84 32.04
N LEU A 13 3.80 8.71 31.64
CA LEU A 13 3.84 10.09 32.08
C LEU A 13 2.62 10.34 32.97
N SER A 14 2.94 10.61 34.22
CA SER A 14 2.08 10.89 35.36
C SER A 14 1.10 12.05 35.11
N ALA A 15 -0.18 11.80 35.31
CA ALA A 15 -1.16 12.82 35.66
C ALA A 15 -1.86 12.39 36.95
N LEU A 16 -1.68 13.20 38.00
CA LEU A 16 -2.28 13.06 39.32
C LEU A 16 -3.80 12.97 39.24
N THR A 17 -4.34 11.86 39.73
CA THR A 17 -5.77 11.71 40.06
C THR A 17 -6.09 12.53 41.30
N THR A 18 -6.83 13.63 41.13
CA THR A 18 -7.67 14.17 42.20
C THR A 18 -9.07 13.59 42.02
N LEU A 19 -9.45 12.72 42.95
CA LEU A 19 -10.79 12.17 43.09
C LEU A 19 -11.72 13.28 43.61
N SER A 20 -12.61 13.80 42.76
CA SER A 20 -13.83 14.45 43.23
C SER A 20 -15.01 13.49 43.04
N LEU A 21 -15.44 12.91 44.16
CA LEU A 21 -16.72 12.23 44.31
C LEU A 21 -17.84 13.15 43.84
N THR A 22 -18.58 12.74 42.81
CA THR A 22 -19.92 13.28 42.55
C THR A 22 -20.94 12.16 42.69
N THR A 23 -21.82 12.39 43.65
CA THR A 23 -22.98 11.60 44.01
C THR A 23 -23.93 11.44 42.83
N VAL A 24 -24.28 10.19 42.53
CA VAL A 24 -25.40 9.85 41.64
C VAL A 24 -26.70 10.23 42.37
N ALA A 25 -27.30 11.35 42.00
CA ALA A 25 -28.68 11.65 42.31
C ALA A 25 -29.54 11.15 41.14
N ALA A 26 -30.20 10.02 41.34
CA ALA A 26 -31.26 9.56 40.46
C ALA A 26 -32.45 10.53 40.54
N SER A 27 -32.88 11.06 39.40
CA SER A 27 -34.16 11.75 39.26
C SER A 27 -34.94 11.11 38.12
N CYS A 28 -35.99 10.38 38.49
CA CYS A 28 -37.03 9.93 37.58
C CYS A 28 -37.86 11.14 37.11
N GLY A 29 -38.04 11.30 35.80
CA GLY A 29 -38.86 12.37 35.23
C GLY A 29 -39.31 12.08 33.81
N SER A 30 -40.44 11.38 33.70
CA SER A 30 -41.46 11.36 32.64
C SER A 30 -41.14 11.91 31.24
N ASN A 31 -41.35 11.04 30.24
CA ASN A 31 -41.67 11.37 28.84
C ASN A 31 -42.70 12.50 28.73
N LYS A 32 -42.35 13.56 27.99
CA LYS A 32 -43.29 14.35 27.17
C LYS A 32 -42.58 14.85 25.91
N ASP A 33 -43.28 14.67 24.80
CA ASP A 33 -42.95 15.12 23.45
C ASP A 33 -42.70 16.64 23.36
N GLY A 34 -41.83 17.02 22.43
CA GLY A 34 -41.87 18.33 21.78
C GLY A 34 -41.11 19.46 22.48
N ASP A 35 -39.78 19.36 22.58
CA ASP A 35 -38.92 20.54 22.57
C ASP A 35 -37.56 20.16 22.00
N SER A 36 -36.98 21.03 21.17
CA SER A 36 -35.66 20.86 20.59
C SER A 36 -34.61 20.80 21.71
N THR A 37 -34.28 19.59 22.15
CA THR A 37 -33.16 19.35 23.05
C THR A 37 -31.90 19.86 22.36
N LYS A 38 -31.35 20.96 22.87
CA LYS A 38 -29.99 21.38 22.54
C LYS A 38 -29.07 20.21 22.88
N ILE A 39 -28.67 19.45 21.87
CA ILE A 39 -27.64 18.42 22.01
C ILE A 39 -26.38 19.16 22.49
N ASP A 40 -25.86 18.76 23.64
CA ASP A 40 -24.60 19.28 24.16
C ASP A 40 -23.44 18.62 23.40
N TYR A 41 -22.92 19.34 22.41
CA TYR A 41 -21.79 18.89 21.59
C TYR A 41 -20.43 19.10 22.23
N SER A 42 -20.35 19.49 23.52
CA SER A 42 -19.08 19.84 24.18
C SER A 42 -18.03 18.72 24.14
N ASN A 43 -18.45 17.46 24.03
CA ASN A 43 -17.58 16.29 23.91
C ASN A 43 -17.68 15.56 22.55
N SER A 44 -18.46 16.09 21.60
CA SER A 44 -18.65 15.47 20.29
C SER A 44 -17.46 15.76 19.35
N LYS A 45 -17.08 14.76 18.54
CA LYS A 45 -15.97 14.85 17.59
C LYS A 45 -16.33 14.25 16.25
N VAL A 46 -15.79 14.82 15.18
CA VAL A 46 -15.78 14.21 13.84
C VAL A 46 -14.89 12.97 13.89
N LYS A 47 -15.49 11.80 13.69
CA LYS A 47 -14.79 10.51 13.68
C LYS A 47 -14.24 10.19 12.30
N PHE A 48 -12.92 10.22 12.16
CA PHE A 48 -12.21 9.79 10.96
C PHE A 48 -11.70 8.36 11.13
N ALA A 49 -12.41 7.40 10.55
CA ALA A 49 -12.16 5.97 10.70
C ALA A 49 -11.25 5.41 9.60
N THR A 50 -10.41 4.46 9.96
CA THR A 50 -9.50 3.76 9.05
C THR A 50 -9.27 2.30 9.47
N ALA A 51 -8.91 1.46 8.51
CA ALA A 51 -8.48 0.08 8.75
C ALA A 51 -6.99 0.00 9.09
N GLN A 52 -6.23 1.08 8.91
CA GLN A 52 -4.79 1.09 9.18
C GLN A 52 -4.50 1.17 10.69
N GLY A 53 -3.44 0.49 11.11
CA GLY A 53 -2.97 0.53 12.51
C GLY A 53 -2.06 1.73 12.77
N ASN A 54 -1.84 2.04 14.05
CA ASN A 54 -1.11 3.24 14.47
C ASN A 54 0.33 3.40 13.93
N ILE A 55 0.95 2.31 13.51
CA ILE A 55 2.35 2.30 13.05
C ILE A 55 2.50 2.53 11.55
N TRP A 56 1.40 2.54 10.79
CA TRP A 56 1.41 2.76 9.35
C TRP A 56 1.90 4.19 9.00
N PRO A 57 2.63 4.39 7.89
CA PRO A 57 3.23 5.70 7.57
C PRO A 57 2.20 6.84 7.50
N LEU A 58 1.03 6.61 6.90
CA LEU A 58 -0.03 7.62 6.83
C LEU A 58 -0.59 7.95 8.22
N MET A 59 -0.78 6.95 9.09
CA MET A 59 -1.31 7.19 10.44
C MET A 59 -0.36 8.01 11.30
N ARG A 60 0.95 7.81 11.15
CA ARG A 60 1.97 8.64 11.82
C ARG A 60 1.93 10.10 11.36
N THR A 61 1.42 10.32 10.15
CA THR A 61 1.39 11.61 9.47
C THR A 61 0.07 12.35 9.68
N LEU A 62 -1.07 11.65 9.63
CA LEU A 62 -2.39 12.24 9.90
C LEU A 62 -2.54 12.69 11.35
N LYS A 63 -1.87 12.04 12.31
CA LYS A 63 -1.89 12.46 13.72
C LYS A 63 -1.45 13.92 13.92
N PRO A 64 -0.23 14.34 13.52
CA PRO A 64 0.18 15.73 13.64
C PRO A 64 -0.68 16.69 12.78
N VAL A 65 -1.14 16.27 11.60
CA VAL A 65 -2.07 17.06 10.77
C VAL A 65 -3.37 17.37 11.54
N ILE A 66 -3.97 16.36 12.19
CA ILE A 66 -5.21 16.51 12.95
C ILE A 66 -4.99 17.32 14.22
N ILE A 67 -3.86 17.14 14.92
CA ILE A 67 -3.51 17.96 16.09
C ILE A 67 -3.43 19.44 15.70
N GLU A 68 -2.74 19.75 14.61
CA GLU A 68 -2.58 21.13 14.14
C GLU A 68 -3.91 21.71 13.62
N TYR A 69 -4.73 20.91 12.92
CA TYR A 69 -6.09 21.30 12.55
C TYR A 69 -6.93 21.68 13.77
N ASN A 70 -6.98 20.81 14.79
CA ASN A 70 -7.80 21.04 15.99
C ASN A 70 -7.32 22.28 16.77
N LYS A 71 -6.00 22.54 16.79
CA LYS A 71 -5.44 23.77 17.37
C LYS A 71 -5.93 25.02 16.61
N GLN A 72 -5.79 25.03 15.28
CA GLN A 72 -6.29 26.15 14.45
C GLN A 72 -7.81 26.31 14.55
N LEU A 73 -8.53 25.20 14.69
CA LEU A 73 -9.98 25.17 14.86
C LEU A 73 -10.40 25.83 16.18
N ALA A 74 -9.69 25.56 17.27
CA ALA A 74 -9.98 26.16 18.57
C ALA A 74 -9.84 27.69 18.52
N GLU A 75 -8.78 28.19 17.88
CA GLU A 75 -8.57 29.64 17.67
C GLU A 75 -9.66 30.24 16.80
N TYR A 76 -10.00 29.58 15.69
CA TYR A 76 -11.07 30.02 14.79
C TYR A 76 -12.43 30.07 15.50
N ASN A 77 -12.80 29.01 16.21
CA ASN A 77 -14.05 28.94 16.98
C ASN A 77 -14.13 30.07 18.02
N LYS A 78 -13.01 30.37 18.71
CA LYS A 78 -12.94 31.50 19.65
C LYS A 78 -13.21 32.84 18.94
N GLN A 79 -12.52 33.09 17.82
CA GLN A 79 -12.70 34.33 17.04
C GLN A 79 -14.14 34.49 16.53
N GLN A 80 -14.77 33.41 16.05
CA GLN A 80 -16.15 33.43 15.59
C GLN A 80 -17.14 33.67 16.74
N LYS A 81 -16.90 33.10 17.92
CA LYS A 81 -17.70 33.38 19.13
C LYS A 81 -17.59 34.81 19.62
N ASP A 82 -16.39 35.39 19.53
CA ASP A 82 -16.16 36.80 19.87
C ASP A 82 -16.92 37.74 18.92
N GLN A 83 -17.11 37.34 17.66
CA GLN A 83 -17.87 38.08 16.63
C GLN A 83 -19.39 37.82 16.68
N ASN A 84 -19.79 36.59 16.98
CA ASN A 84 -21.17 36.15 17.03
C ASN A 84 -21.37 35.16 18.19
N LYS A 85 -22.04 35.60 19.26
CA LYS A 85 -22.28 34.78 20.46
C LYS A 85 -23.16 33.55 20.21
N ASP A 86 -23.96 33.56 19.15
CA ASP A 86 -24.83 32.44 18.76
C ASP A 86 -24.13 31.45 17.82
N PHE A 87 -22.86 31.69 17.48
CA PHE A 87 -22.06 30.78 16.68
C PHE A 87 -21.89 29.42 17.38
N GLN A 88 -22.31 28.36 16.70
CA GLN A 88 -22.07 26.99 17.13
C GLN A 88 -20.67 26.56 16.70
N ASN A 89 -19.87 26.09 17.65
CA ASN A 89 -18.52 25.62 17.39
C ASN A 89 -18.54 24.49 16.35
N PHE A 90 -17.57 24.56 15.43
CA PHE A 90 -17.18 23.36 14.70
C PHE A 90 -16.55 22.34 15.65
N LEU A 91 -16.75 21.06 15.36
CA LEU A 91 -16.26 19.94 16.15
C LEU A 91 -14.81 19.60 15.80
N GLU A 92 -14.04 19.22 16.82
CA GLU A 92 -12.71 18.63 16.64
C GLU A 92 -12.77 17.32 15.87
N VAL A 93 -11.65 16.93 15.27
CA VAL A 93 -11.50 15.65 14.56
C VAL A 93 -10.73 14.65 15.43
N GLU A 94 -11.18 13.41 15.44
CA GLU A 94 -10.51 12.27 16.06
C GLU A 94 -10.22 11.19 15.02
N LEU A 95 -8.97 10.72 14.98
CA LEU A 95 -8.56 9.57 14.16
C LEU A 95 -8.83 8.26 14.88
N MET A 96 -9.68 7.41 14.30
CA MET A 96 -9.98 6.07 14.79
C MET A 96 -9.22 5.03 13.97
N THR A 97 -8.13 4.49 14.51
CA THR A 97 -7.32 3.44 13.86
C THR A 97 -7.94 2.06 14.04
N ASN A 98 -7.32 1.03 13.46
CA ASN A 98 -7.84 -0.34 13.49
C ASN A 98 -8.10 -0.89 14.89
N GLU A 99 -7.38 -0.40 15.91
CA GLU A 99 -7.56 -0.80 17.30
C GLU A 99 -8.92 -0.34 17.86
N GLN A 100 -9.43 0.82 17.40
CA GLN A 100 -10.73 1.37 17.74
C GLN A 100 -11.82 0.89 16.78
N THR A 101 -11.55 0.86 15.48
CA THR A 101 -12.54 0.45 14.46
C THR A 101 -12.78 -1.05 14.48
N LYS A 102 -11.80 -1.87 14.92
CA LYS A 102 -11.83 -3.35 14.87
C LYS A 102 -11.84 -3.89 13.44
N ALA A 103 -11.34 -3.14 12.47
CA ALA A 103 -11.39 -3.50 11.05
C ALA A 103 -10.27 -4.46 10.60
N ASP A 104 -9.52 -5.09 11.53
CA ASP A 104 -8.43 -6.05 11.31
C ASP A 104 -7.55 -5.82 10.07
N HIS A 105 -7.15 -4.57 9.80
CA HIS A 105 -6.35 -4.21 8.62
C HIS A 105 -7.02 -4.45 7.26
N SER A 106 -8.36 -4.46 7.22
CA SER A 106 -9.18 -4.67 6.03
C SER A 106 -10.19 -3.55 5.81
N GLU A 107 -10.06 -2.83 4.69
CA GLU A 107 -11.05 -1.82 4.29
C GLU A 107 -12.43 -2.42 4.00
N SER A 108 -12.50 -3.67 3.54
CA SER A 108 -13.79 -4.37 3.36
C SER A 108 -14.50 -4.60 4.70
N GLN A 109 -13.76 -4.94 5.76
CA GLN A 109 -14.34 -5.05 7.11
C GLN A 109 -14.78 -3.68 7.63
N LEU A 110 -14.00 -2.63 7.37
CA LEU A 110 -14.39 -1.26 7.72
C LEU A 110 -15.70 -0.84 7.00
N ALA A 111 -15.88 -1.22 5.74
CA ALA A 111 -17.11 -0.97 5.00
C ALA A 111 -18.32 -1.73 5.60
N ILE A 112 -18.13 -2.96 6.08
CA ILE A 112 -19.18 -3.74 6.78
C ILE A 112 -19.55 -3.09 8.12
N GLN A 113 -18.56 -2.59 8.86
CA GLN A 113 -18.78 -1.88 10.11
C GLN A 113 -19.54 -0.57 9.89
N LEU A 114 -19.16 0.19 8.85
CA LEU A 114 -19.91 1.38 8.43
C LEU A 114 -21.37 1.04 8.13
N ALA A 115 -21.64 0.01 7.33
CA ALA A 115 -23.01 -0.42 7.02
C ALA A 115 -23.82 -0.77 8.27
N THR A 116 -23.19 -1.42 9.25
CA THR A 116 -23.81 -1.76 10.54
C THR A 116 -24.18 -0.48 11.30
N GLN A 117 -23.28 0.49 11.41
CA GLN A 117 -23.54 1.77 12.08
C GLN A 117 -24.65 2.58 11.41
N LEU A 118 -24.65 2.65 10.08
CA LEU A 118 -25.68 3.35 9.31
C LEU A 118 -27.06 2.73 9.50
N LYS A 119 -27.13 1.39 9.60
CA LYS A 119 -28.37 0.67 9.89
C LYS A 119 -28.92 0.99 11.28
N ASP A 120 -28.05 1.12 12.28
CA ASP A 120 -28.43 1.39 13.66
C ASP A 120 -28.90 2.85 13.89
N LYS A 121 -28.64 3.75 12.93
CA LYS A 121 -29.04 5.17 12.95
C LYS A 121 -28.58 5.93 14.21
N ASN A 122 -27.52 5.47 14.86
CA ASN A 122 -26.95 6.13 16.02
C ASN A 122 -25.88 7.13 15.57
N ILE A 123 -26.24 8.42 15.58
CA ILE A 123 -25.40 9.50 15.07
C ILE A 123 -24.08 9.66 15.83
N GLU A 124 -24.08 9.44 17.15
CA GLU A 124 -22.88 9.57 17.97
C GLU A 124 -21.87 8.47 17.68
N ASN A 125 -22.33 7.30 17.21
CA ASN A 125 -21.48 6.15 16.91
C ASN A 125 -21.10 6.04 15.44
N THR A 126 -21.76 6.78 14.55
CA THR A 126 -21.53 6.73 13.11
C THR A 126 -20.23 7.45 12.75
N TYR A 127 -19.40 6.82 11.91
CA TYR A 127 -18.23 7.48 11.35
C TYR A 127 -18.63 8.67 10.48
N ASN A 128 -17.89 9.78 10.57
CA ASN A 128 -18.12 10.96 9.73
C ASN A 128 -17.26 10.94 8.46
N LEU A 129 -16.07 10.38 8.58
CA LEU A 129 -15.12 10.17 7.49
C LEU A 129 -14.61 8.74 7.56
N VAL A 130 -14.52 8.09 6.40
CA VAL A 130 -13.94 6.75 6.29
C VAL A 130 -12.81 6.80 5.27
N LEU A 131 -11.60 6.42 5.70
CA LEU A 131 -10.49 6.11 4.81
C LEU A 131 -10.66 4.66 4.35
N GLY A 132 -11.15 4.47 3.12
CA GLY A 132 -11.50 3.15 2.59
C GLY A 132 -11.60 3.15 1.07
N ASN A 133 -12.28 2.17 0.49
CA ASN A 133 -12.39 2.03 -0.97
C ASN A 133 -13.83 2.24 -1.47
N GLN A 134 -14.07 1.96 -2.75
CA GLN A 134 -15.38 2.07 -3.38
C GLN A 134 -16.47 1.20 -2.71
N ALA A 135 -16.11 0.13 -1.99
CA ALA A 135 -17.09 -0.65 -1.24
C ALA A 135 -17.67 0.17 -0.08
N ALA A 136 -16.86 0.96 0.63
CA ALA A 136 -17.36 1.86 1.68
C ALA A 136 -18.27 2.95 1.12
N ALA A 137 -17.92 3.52 -0.04
CA ALA A 137 -18.75 4.51 -0.72
C ALA A 137 -20.08 3.90 -1.21
N PHE A 138 -20.05 2.66 -1.72
CA PHE A 138 -21.25 1.91 -2.07
C PHE A 138 -22.17 1.70 -0.87
N GLN A 139 -21.63 1.24 0.27
CA GLN A 139 -22.40 1.07 1.50
C GLN A 139 -23.03 2.40 1.93
N ALA A 140 -22.25 3.47 2.04
CA ALA A 140 -22.75 4.80 2.40
C ALA A 140 -23.86 5.28 1.46
N HIS A 141 -23.71 5.07 0.15
CA HIS A 141 -24.73 5.42 -0.84
C HIS A 141 -26.02 4.62 -0.65
N SER A 142 -25.94 3.32 -0.39
CA SER A 142 -27.11 2.44 -0.23
C SER A 142 -28.03 2.83 0.94
N TYR A 143 -27.50 3.60 1.90
CA TYR A 143 -28.23 4.17 3.03
C TYR A 143 -28.50 5.68 2.87
N GLU A 144 -28.32 6.25 1.66
CA GLU A 144 -28.47 7.68 1.37
C GLU A 144 -27.62 8.59 2.29
N SER A 145 -26.49 8.06 2.75
CA SER A 145 -25.64 8.66 3.79
C SER A 145 -24.33 9.21 3.22
N LEU A 146 -24.27 9.52 1.93
CA LEU A 146 -23.13 10.25 1.37
C LEU A 146 -23.31 11.75 1.58
N LEU A 147 -22.27 12.40 2.10
CA LEU A 147 -22.27 13.84 2.32
C LEU A 147 -22.08 14.60 1.00
N GLU A 148 -22.95 15.57 0.75
CA GLU A 148 -22.83 16.46 -0.40
C GLU A 148 -21.72 17.49 -0.19
N LEU A 149 -20.92 17.75 -1.23
CA LEU A 149 -19.72 18.59 -1.16
C LEU A 149 -19.85 19.90 -1.95
N ASP A 150 -21.06 20.27 -2.37
CA ASP A 150 -21.38 21.39 -3.28
C ASP A 150 -20.99 22.78 -2.75
N ASP A 151 -20.80 22.91 -1.45
CA ASP A 151 -20.33 24.11 -0.74
C ASP A 151 -18.86 24.04 -0.32
N THR A 152 -18.15 22.96 -0.65
CA THR A 152 -16.72 22.79 -0.33
C THR A 152 -15.83 23.16 -1.52
N SER A 153 -14.53 23.28 -1.24
CA SER A 153 -13.52 23.48 -2.26
C SER A 153 -13.18 22.21 -3.06
N ILE A 154 -13.74 21.05 -2.65
CA ILE A 154 -13.52 19.75 -3.27
C ILE A 154 -14.58 19.54 -4.36
N LYS A 155 -14.13 19.68 -5.60
CA LYS A 155 -14.94 19.64 -6.82
C LYS A 155 -14.31 18.72 -7.84
N SER A 156 -15.08 18.28 -8.84
CA SER A 156 -14.58 17.35 -9.87
C SER A 156 -13.37 17.92 -10.62
N ASP A 157 -13.29 19.23 -10.78
CA ASP A 157 -12.18 19.92 -11.43
C ASP A 157 -10.88 20.00 -10.60
N LEU A 158 -10.92 19.64 -9.30
CA LEU A 158 -9.73 19.49 -8.45
C LEU A 158 -8.87 18.29 -8.88
N PHE A 159 -9.46 17.30 -9.54
CA PHE A 159 -8.81 16.04 -9.90
C PHE A 159 -8.75 15.87 -11.41
N ASN A 160 -7.75 15.14 -11.90
CA ASN A 160 -7.73 14.72 -13.30
C ASN A 160 -8.91 13.77 -13.57
N GLU A 161 -9.59 13.92 -14.70
CA GLU A 161 -10.86 13.22 -14.98
C GLU A 161 -10.71 11.69 -14.87
N ARG A 162 -9.63 11.14 -15.43
CA ARG A 162 -9.36 9.69 -15.40
C ARG A 162 -9.06 9.17 -14.00
N ILE A 163 -8.42 9.98 -13.15
CA ILE A 163 -8.18 9.66 -11.74
C ILE A 163 -9.50 9.75 -10.97
N LEU A 164 -10.26 10.84 -11.13
CA LEU A 164 -11.56 10.96 -10.47
C LEU A 164 -12.46 9.77 -10.82
N LYS A 165 -12.60 9.45 -12.10
CA LYS A 165 -13.39 8.30 -12.57
C LYS A 165 -12.93 6.98 -11.95
N ALA A 166 -11.61 6.77 -11.84
CA ALA A 166 -11.02 5.57 -11.27
C ALA A 166 -11.38 5.34 -9.79
N HIS A 167 -11.61 6.40 -9.03
CA HIS A 167 -11.96 6.34 -7.61
C HIS A 167 -13.47 6.47 -7.37
N ASN A 168 -14.20 7.09 -8.30
CA ASN A 168 -15.59 7.49 -8.13
C ASN A 168 -16.63 6.57 -8.81
N THR A 169 -16.19 5.58 -9.61
CA THR A 169 -17.10 4.60 -10.22
C THR A 169 -17.58 3.59 -9.16
N LEU A 170 -18.90 3.56 -8.89
CA LEU A 170 -19.53 2.67 -7.92
C LEU A 170 -20.26 1.49 -8.59
N ALA A 171 -20.28 0.35 -7.90
CA ALA A 171 -21.13 -0.78 -8.28
C ALA A 171 -22.62 -0.39 -8.19
N GLY A 172 -23.44 -0.87 -9.13
CA GLY A 172 -24.88 -0.62 -9.10
C GLY A 172 -25.36 0.73 -9.62
N GLN A 173 -24.46 1.67 -9.98
CA GLN A 173 -24.85 3.03 -10.42
C GLN A 173 -24.40 3.34 -11.84
N GLY A 174 -25.24 4.10 -12.55
CA GLY A 174 -24.81 4.87 -13.71
C GLY A 174 -23.80 5.96 -13.29
N ILE A 175 -22.92 6.34 -14.21
CA ILE A 175 -21.94 7.41 -13.97
C ILE A 175 -22.68 8.75 -13.95
N ASP A 176 -22.85 9.36 -12.77
CA ASP A 176 -23.11 10.80 -12.68
C ASP A 176 -21.76 11.53 -12.61
N SER A 177 -21.37 12.15 -13.72
CA SER A 177 -20.11 12.90 -13.83
C SER A 177 -20.05 14.12 -12.91
N ASN A 178 -21.18 14.55 -12.34
CA ASN A 178 -21.27 15.77 -11.54
C ASN A 178 -21.18 15.50 -10.03
N LYS A 179 -21.21 14.23 -9.58
CA LYS A 179 -21.22 13.87 -8.16
C LYS A 179 -19.96 13.15 -7.73
N ILE A 180 -19.34 13.57 -6.62
CA ILE A 180 -18.22 12.86 -5.99
C ILE A 180 -18.78 11.96 -4.86
N TYR A 181 -18.80 10.66 -5.12
CA TYR A 181 -19.16 9.62 -4.17
C TYR A 181 -17.99 9.19 -3.28
N SER A 182 -16.77 9.26 -3.83
CA SER A 182 -15.55 8.86 -3.14
C SER A 182 -14.43 9.80 -3.54
N ILE A 183 -13.84 10.51 -2.57
CA ILE A 183 -12.83 11.53 -2.84
C ILE A 183 -11.48 10.81 -3.00
N PRO A 184 -10.80 10.95 -4.16
CA PRO A 184 -9.45 10.41 -4.34
C PRO A 184 -8.48 10.99 -3.31
N PHE A 185 -7.82 10.16 -2.50
CA PHE A 185 -6.93 10.63 -1.42
C PHE A 185 -5.49 10.12 -1.53
N ASP A 186 -5.27 8.93 -2.09
CA ASP A 186 -3.93 8.39 -2.33
C ASP A 186 -3.89 7.62 -3.64
N VAL A 187 -2.72 7.66 -4.31
CA VAL A 187 -2.42 6.91 -5.55
C VAL A 187 -1.03 6.27 -5.51
N THR A 188 -0.36 6.25 -4.35
CA THR A 188 1.01 5.72 -4.23
C THR A 188 1.15 4.30 -4.74
N ASP A 189 2.15 4.07 -5.60
CA ASP A 189 2.38 2.74 -6.18
C ASP A 189 2.59 1.68 -5.08
N VAL A 190 1.76 0.63 -5.12
CA VAL A 190 1.85 -0.52 -4.20
C VAL A 190 2.67 -1.69 -4.77
N ASP A 191 3.01 -1.62 -6.06
CA ASP A 191 3.72 -2.64 -6.85
C ASP A 191 4.86 -2.05 -7.69
N ALA A 192 5.52 -1.01 -7.18
CA ALA A 192 6.68 -0.42 -7.84
C ALA A 192 7.84 -1.41 -7.96
N THR A 193 8.66 -1.26 -9.01
CA THR A 193 9.82 -2.13 -9.22
C THR A 193 11.01 -1.63 -8.41
N VAL A 194 11.48 -2.44 -7.47
CA VAL A 194 12.62 -2.13 -6.59
C VAL A 194 13.74 -3.15 -6.83
N ILE A 195 14.96 -2.68 -7.08
CA ILE A 195 16.10 -3.54 -7.42
C ILE A 195 17.26 -3.26 -6.46
N ASN A 196 17.78 -4.31 -5.82
CA ASN A 196 19.05 -4.27 -5.11
C ASN A 196 20.19 -4.36 -6.12
N LEU A 197 20.88 -3.25 -6.32
CA LEU A 197 21.87 -3.03 -7.37
C LEU A 197 23.15 -3.83 -7.15
N ASP A 198 23.56 -4.06 -5.90
CA ASP A 198 24.74 -4.89 -5.59
C ASP A 198 24.48 -6.35 -5.97
N ILE A 199 23.33 -6.90 -5.57
CA ILE A 199 22.93 -8.25 -5.94
C ILE A 199 22.82 -8.35 -7.46
N MET A 200 22.20 -7.35 -8.09
CA MET A 200 22.06 -7.32 -9.53
C MET A 200 23.43 -7.29 -10.23
N SER A 201 24.44 -6.60 -9.69
CA SER A 201 25.81 -6.64 -10.22
C SER A 201 26.40 -8.05 -10.24
N GLU A 202 26.26 -8.81 -9.14
CA GLU A 202 26.70 -10.22 -9.07
C GLU A 202 25.93 -11.10 -10.08
N ILE A 203 24.62 -10.88 -10.23
CA ILE A 203 23.77 -11.61 -11.19
C ILE A 203 24.21 -11.32 -12.63
N LEU A 204 24.34 -10.05 -13.01
CA LEU A 204 24.73 -9.63 -14.36
C LEU A 204 26.13 -10.14 -14.72
N LYS A 205 27.07 -10.06 -13.78
CA LYS A 205 28.41 -10.62 -13.95
C LYS A 205 28.36 -12.14 -14.18
N LEU A 206 27.62 -12.87 -13.35
CA LEU A 206 27.49 -14.32 -13.49
C LEU A 206 26.87 -14.74 -14.83
N ILE A 207 25.89 -13.98 -15.32
CA ILE A 207 25.27 -14.18 -16.64
C ILE A 207 26.30 -13.97 -17.75
N LYS A 208 27.00 -12.83 -17.74
CA LYS A 208 28.00 -12.46 -18.74
C LYS A 208 29.17 -13.45 -18.80
N ASP A 209 29.70 -13.84 -17.65
CA ASP A 209 30.85 -14.74 -17.53
C ASP A 209 30.52 -16.18 -17.97
N ASN A 210 29.24 -16.54 -18.11
CA ASN A 210 28.79 -17.90 -18.41
C ASN A 210 27.84 -17.96 -19.64
N GLY A 211 28.14 -17.12 -20.63
CA GLY A 211 27.61 -17.21 -22.00
C GLY A 211 26.44 -16.29 -22.32
N GLY A 212 25.89 -15.59 -21.33
CA GLY A 212 24.81 -14.62 -21.55
C GLY A 212 25.29 -13.29 -22.11
N THR A 213 24.36 -12.51 -22.65
CA THR A 213 24.61 -11.15 -23.15
C THR A 213 24.02 -10.13 -22.18
N VAL A 214 24.82 -9.16 -21.76
CA VAL A 214 24.37 -8.04 -20.92
C VAL A 214 24.71 -6.75 -21.66
N ASP A 215 23.70 -5.90 -21.88
CA ASP A 215 23.91 -4.58 -22.49
C ASP A 215 24.58 -3.63 -21.48
N GLU A 216 25.87 -3.39 -21.67
CA GLU A 216 26.65 -2.51 -20.79
C GLU A 216 26.27 -1.03 -20.90
N ASN A 217 25.51 -0.65 -21.94
CA ASN A 217 24.99 0.70 -22.08
C ASN A 217 23.68 0.93 -21.33
N SER A 218 23.03 -0.14 -20.88
CA SER A 218 21.76 -0.06 -20.17
C SER A 218 21.92 0.66 -18.84
N GLU A 219 20.86 1.32 -18.38
CA GLU A 219 20.84 2.01 -17.10
C GLU A 219 21.07 1.03 -15.94
N ILE A 220 20.44 -0.15 -15.99
CA ILE A 220 20.57 -1.15 -14.93
C ILE A 220 22.01 -1.63 -14.77
N TYR A 221 22.73 -1.90 -15.87
CA TYR A 221 24.13 -2.30 -15.80
C TYR A 221 25.00 -1.20 -15.18
N LYS A 222 24.85 0.04 -15.66
CA LYS A 222 25.64 1.18 -15.17
C LYS A 222 25.40 1.45 -13.68
N LYS A 223 24.14 1.39 -13.24
CA LYS A 223 23.80 1.58 -11.83
C LYS A 223 24.28 0.43 -10.94
N SER A 224 24.18 -0.82 -11.40
CA SER A 224 24.71 -1.99 -10.69
C SER A 224 26.24 -1.99 -10.58
N ASP A 225 26.93 -1.65 -11.66
CA ASP A 225 28.39 -1.52 -11.67
C ASP A 225 28.86 -0.41 -10.71
N ALA A 226 28.16 0.73 -10.68
CA ALA A 226 28.43 1.82 -9.76
C ALA A 226 28.21 1.43 -8.29
N ALA A 227 27.07 0.81 -7.96
CA ALA A 227 26.75 0.35 -6.59
C ALA A 227 27.77 -0.68 -6.09
N SER A 228 28.19 -1.62 -6.95
CA SER A 228 29.20 -2.62 -6.56
C SER A 228 30.57 -2.05 -6.17
N LYS A 229 30.83 -0.78 -6.51
CA LYS A 229 32.07 -0.03 -6.20
C LYS A 229 31.87 1.01 -5.09
N ALA A 230 30.63 1.31 -4.72
CA ALA A 230 30.29 2.36 -3.77
C ALA A 230 28.95 2.06 -3.09
N GLY A 231 28.90 2.10 -1.76
CA GLY A 231 27.68 1.75 -1.01
C GLY A 231 27.96 0.79 0.13
N SER A 232 26.92 0.10 0.59
CA SER A 232 27.10 -1.06 1.48
C SER A 232 27.50 -2.28 0.65
N SER A 233 27.91 -3.38 1.30
CA SER A 233 28.26 -4.61 0.61
C SER A 233 27.29 -5.73 0.97
N ILE A 234 26.98 -6.59 -0.02
CA ILE A 234 26.24 -7.82 0.23
C ILE A 234 26.96 -8.60 1.35
N PRO A 235 26.28 -9.00 2.43
CA PRO A 235 26.89 -9.75 3.52
C PRO A 235 27.59 -11.02 3.03
N GLU A 236 28.77 -11.33 3.58
CA GLU A 236 29.61 -12.47 3.17
C GLU A 236 28.89 -13.83 3.23
N LYS A 237 27.97 -13.98 4.19
CA LYS A 237 27.16 -15.20 4.37
C LYS A 237 25.87 -15.21 3.54
N SER A 238 25.66 -14.23 2.67
CA SER A 238 24.50 -14.21 1.76
C SER A 238 24.61 -15.32 0.72
N LEU A 239 23.47 -15.94 0.38
CA LEU A 239 23.40 -16.92 -0.70
C LEU A 239 23.80 -16.33 -2.06
N PHE A 240 23.61 -15.03 -2.28
CA PHE A 240 24.02 -14.37 -3.53
C PHE A 240 25.53 -14.41 -3.75
N LYS A 241 26.34 -14.41 -2.68
CA LYS A 241 27.81 -14.57 -2.75
C LYS A 241 28.25 -16.01 -3.03
N LYS A 242 27.33 -16.98 -2.97
CA LYS A 242 27.60 -18.42 -3.21
C LYS A 242 26.95 -18.95 -4.49
N MET A 243 26.41 -18.08 -5.33
CA MET A 243 25.88 -18.45 -6.64
C MET A 243 27.00 -18.84 -7.60
N LYS A 244 26.81 -19.93 -8.32
CA LYS A 244 27.69 -20.39 -9.41
C LYS A 244 26.83 -20.79 -10.60
N ALA A 245 27.33 -20.62 -11.81
CA ALA A 245 26.67 -21.19 -12.98
C ALA A 245 26.86 -22.72 -12.99
N LYS A 246 25.88 -23.47 -13.49
CA LYS A 246 25.98 -24.93 -13.69
C LYS A 246 27.04 -25.29 -14.74
N SER A 247 27.31 -24.39 -15.68
CA SER A 247 28.34 -24.51 -16.72
C SER A 247 28.70 -23.14 -17.30
N THR A 248 29.78 -23.07 -18.07
CA THR A 248 30.23 -21.84 -18.77
C THR A 248 29.30 -21.38 -19.91
N THR A 249 28.27 -22.16 -20.23
CA THR A 249 27.28 -21.86 -21.28
C THR A 249 25.86 -21.83 -20.73
N ALA A 250 25.70 -21.81 -19.40
CA ALA A 250 24.42 -21.89 -18.72
C ALA A 250 23.44 -20.79 -19.17
N TYR A 251 23.94 -19.66 -19.66
CA TYR A 251 23.13 -18.49 -20.03
C TYR A 251 23.21 -18.10 -21.51
N ASN A 252 23.66 -18.98 -22.42
CA ASN A 252 23.78 -18.67 -23.87
C ASN A 252 22.53 -18.06 -24.53
N ASN A 253 21.34 -18.34 -23.98
CA ASN A 253 20.06 -17.85 -24.51
C ASN A 253 19.44 -16.71 -23.68
N LEU A 254 20.23 -16.09 -22.79
CA LEU A 254 19.78 -15.02 -21.92
C LEU A 254 20.44 -13.70 -22.34
N SER A 255 19.61 -12.73 -22.72
CA SER A 255 20.02 -11.36 -23.06
C SER A 255 19.34 -10.39 -22.12
N ILE A 256 20.12 -9.54 -21.45
CA ILE A 256 19.64 -8.62 -20.41
C ILE A 256 19.87 -7.16 -20.83
N ASN A 257 18.83 -6.34 -20.68
CA ASN A 257 18.86 -4.88 -20.84
C ASN A 257 17.78 -4.24 -19.94
N ASP A 258 17.54 -2.93 -20.07
CA ASP A 258 16.56 -2.23 -19.23
C ASP A 258 15.13 -2.77 -19.39
N LYS A 259 14.75 -3.21 -20.61
CA LYS A 259 13.41 -3.75 -20.92
C LYS A 259 13.11 -5.05 -20.19
N THR A 260 14.15 -5.83 -19.86
CA THR A 260 14.02 -7.03 -19.02
C THR A 260 13.27 -6.71 -17.72
N PHE A 261 13.45 -5.49 -17.19
CA PHE A 261 12.91 -5.04 -15.91
C PHE A 261 11.78 -4.01 -16.03
N GLU A 262 11.15 -3.90 -17.21
CA GLU A 262 10.01 -2.99 -17.47
C GLU A 262 8.66 -3.72 -17.57
N SER A 263 8.67 -5.04 -17.62
CA SER A 263 7.48 -5.88 -17.86
C SER A 263 7.35 -7.00 -16.83
N ILE A 264 6.12 -7.29 -16.41
CA ILE A 264 5.84 -8.30 -15.37
C ILE A 264 6.33 -9.70 -15.77
N LEU A 265 5.94 -10.19 -16.95
CA LEU A 265 6.30 -11.55 -17.37
C LEU A 265 7.78 -11.65 -17.78
N SER A 266 8.40 -10.56 -18.24
CA SER A 266 9.83 -10.53 -18.51
C SER A 266 10.67 -10.71 -17.25
N ILE A 267 10.28 -10.10 -16.13
CA ILE A 267 10.96 -10.27 -14.84
C ILE A 267 10.77 -11.71 -14.31
N MET A 268 9.58 -12.28 -14.44
CA MET A 268 9.32 -13.67 -14.05
C MET A 268 10.15 -14.66 -14.88
N ASP A 269 10.16 -14.48 -16.22
CA ASP A 269 10.95 -15.30 -17.14
C ASP A 269 12.45 -15.17 -16.87
N PHE A 270 12.95 -13.95 -16.65
CA PHE A 270 14.32 -13.70 -16.23
C PHE A 270 14.66 -14.47 -14.95
N SER A 271 13.83 -14.36 -13.92
CA SER A 271 14.07 -14.98 -12.61
C SER A 271 14.15 -16.49 -12.72
N LYS A 272 13.27 -17.09 -13.52
CA LYS A 272 13.29 -18.53 -13.81
C LYS A 272 14.51 -18.95 -14.62
N LYS A 273 14.82 -18.27 -15.73
CA LYS A 273 15.97 -18.61 -16.60
C LYS A 273 17.29 -18.46 -15.85
N PHE A 274 17.42 -17.41 -15.04
CA PHE A 274 18.58 -17.23 -14.18
C PHE A 274 18.67 -18.39 -13.17
N TYR A 275 17.60 -18.68 -12.44
CA TYR A 275 17.54 -19.81 -11.51
C TYR A 275 17.91 -21.15 -12.16
N ASP A 276 17.42 -21.44 -13.35
CA ASP A 276 17.68 -22.71 -14.04
C ASP A 276 19.14 -22.91 -14.43
N GLY A 277 19.89 -21.82 -14.63
CA GLY A 277 21.34 -21.85 -14.86
C GLY A 277 22.19 -21.92 -13.58
N LEU A 278 21.58 -21.82 -12.39
CA LEU A 278 22.30 -21.71 -11.11
C LEU A 278 22.58 -23.05 -10.42
N SER A 279 23.78 -23.13 -9.85
CA SER A 279 24.12 -24.01 -8.72
C SER A 279 24.39 -23.14 -7.49
N ILE A 280 23.85 -23.54 -6.34
CA ILE A 280 23.96 -22.81 -5.08
C ILE A 280 24.60 -23.70 -4.04
N ASP A 281 25.64 -23.18 -3.40
CA ASP A 281 26.34 -23.76 -2.26
C ASP A 281 25.80 -23.14 -0.95
N PHE A 282 25.21 -23.97 -0.09
CA PHE A 282 24.62 -23.57 1.20
C PHE A 282 25.61 -23.70 2.38
N ASN A 283 26.89 -23.93 2.09
CA ASN A 283 27.94 -23.98 3.10
C ASN A 283 28.31 -22.56 3.55
N ASP A 284 28.34 -22.36 4.87
CA ASP A 284 28.64 -21.07 5.51
C ASP A 284 27.74 -19.91 5.03
N THR A 285 26.46 -20.20 4.80
CA THR A 285 25.43 -19.22 4.43
C THR A 285 24.37 -19.05 5.51
N GLU A 286 23.75 -17.88 5.56
CA GLU A 286 22.68 -17.53 6.50
C GLU A 286 21.51 -16.85 5.78
N GLY A 287 20.28 -17.17 6.21
CA GLY A 287 19.05 -16.54 5.71
C GLY A 287 18.61 -17.00 4.32
N ASP A 288 17.32 -16.87 4.03
CA ASP A 288 16.78 -17.18 2.70
C ASP A 288 17.19 -16.11 1.68
N ALA A 289 17.11 -16.46 0.40
CA ALA A 289 17.30 -15.52 -0.70
C ALA A 289 16.31 -15.78 -1.85
N THR A 290 15.93 -14.73 -2.57
CA THR A 290 14.95 -14.79 -3.66
C THR A 290 15.41 -13.90 -4.82
N ILE A 291 15.32 -14.38 -6.06
CA ILE A 291 15.60 -13.52 -7.22
C ILE A 291 14.52 -12.44 -7.36
N PHE A 292 13.24 -12.83 -7.33
CA PHE A 292 12.11 -11.91 -7.44
C PHE A 292 11.04 -12.11 -6.36
N THR A 293 10.79 -11.08 -5.55
CA THR A 293 9.72 -11.11 -4.53
C THR A 293 8.56 -10.20 -4.94
N ILE A 294 7.32 -10.62 -4.73
CA ILE A 294 6.13 -9.81 -5.05
C ILE A 294 5.30 -9.62 -3.78
N ASP A 295 5.14 -8.36 -3.34
CA ASP A 295 4.10 -7.93 -2.40
C ASP A 295 2.76 -7.85 -3.15
N TYR A 296 1.64 -8.15 -2.49
CA TYR A 296 0.29 -8.15 -3.10
C TYR A 296 0.20 -8.94 -4.42
N GLN A 297 0.60 -10.20 -4.39
CA GLN A 297 0.72 -11.07 -5.58
C GLN A 297 -0.58 -11.18 -6.40
N GLU A 298 -1.75 -11.09 -5.77
CA GLU A 298 -3.03 -11.07 -6.47
C GLU A 298 -3.19 -9.86 -7.39
N ASP A 299 -2.68 -8.67 -7.02
CA ASP A 299 -2.75 -7.48 -7.84
C ASP A 299 -1.93 -7.66 -9.11
N THR A 300 -0.70 -8.14 -8.97
CA THR A 300 0.18 -8.43 -10.11
C THR A 300 -0.45 -9.48 -11.03
N PHE A 301 -1.03 -10.54 -10.46
CA PHE A 301 -1.75 -11.57 -11.21
C PHE A 301 -2.94 -10.97 -12.00
N PHE A 302 -3.76 -10.12 -11.37
CA PHE A 302 -4.90 -9.50 -12.03
C PHE A 302 -4.50 -8.46 -13.08
N LYS A 303 -3.39 -7.73 -12.89
CA LYS A 303 -2.81 -6.87 -13.95
C LYS A 303 -2.46 -7.68 -15.19
N VAL A 304 -1.78 -8.82 -15.01
CA VAL A 304 -1.41 -9.69 -16.13
C VAL A 304 -2.66 -10.22 -16.83
N LEU A 305 -3.65 -10.69 -16.06
CA LEU A 305 -4.91 -11.19 -16.59
C LEU A 305 -5.70 -10.13 -17.36
N LYS A 306 -5.75 -8.89 -16.86
CA LYS A 306 -6.39 -7.78 -17.55
C LYS A 306 -5.65 -7.44 -18.84
N ASN A 307 -4.33 -7.38 -18.82
CA ASN A 307 -3.54 -7.10 -20.03
C ASN A 307 -3.77 -8.13 -21.15
N GLU A 308 -3.97 -9.41 -20.80
CA GLU A 308 -4.25 -10.50 -21.74
C GLU A 308 -5.72 -10.55 -22.22
N THR A 309 -6.67 -10.19 -21.35
CA THR A 309 -8.11 -10.42 -21.62
C THR A 309 -8.91 -9.15 -21.90
N LYS A 310 -8.36 -7.99 -21.56
CA LYS A 310 -9.06 -6.69 -21.50
C LYS A 310 -10.25 -6.65 -20.56
N LYS A 311 -10.27 -7.56 -19.57
CA LYS A 311 -11.36 -7.74 -18.62
C LYS A 311 -10.81 -7.87 -17.21
N ASP A 312 -11.50 -7.27 -16.23
CA ASP A 312 -11.23 -7.50 -14.82
C ASP A 312 -11.83 -8.85 -14.37
N LEU A 313 -11.42 -9.37 -13.21
CA LEU A 313 -12.07 -10.54 -12.60
C LEU A 313 -13.56 -10.27 -12.33
N VAL A 314 -13.83 -9.07 -11.85
CA VAL A 314 -15.14 -8.60 -11.41
C VAL A 314 -15.44 -7.28 -12.10
N GLU A 315 -16.60 -7.19 -12.74
CA GLU A 315 -17.12 -5.96 -13.34
C GLU A 315 -18.33 -5.49 -12.53
N THR A 316 -18.46 -4.18 -12.37
CA THR A 316 -19.68 -3.58 -11.83
C THR A 316 -20.82 -3.72 -12.83
N VAL A 317 -22.03 -4.02 -12.35
CA VAL A 317 -23.26 -3.98 -13.16
C VAL A 317 -24.22 -2.95 -12.59
N GLU A 318 -25.08 -2.39 -13.44
CA GLU A 318 -26.15 -1.49 -13.01
C GLU A 318 -27.14 -2.25 -12.11
N TYR A 319 -27.52 -1.64 -10.99
CA TYR A 319 -28.45 -2.26 -10.05
C TYR A 319 -29.84 -2.34 -10.68
N LYS A 320 -30.43 -3.53 -10.66
CA LYS A 320 -31.83 -3.74 -11.06
C LYS A 320 -32.56 -4.39 -9.91
N LYS A 321 -33.73 -3.84 -9.54
CA LYS A 321 -34.52 -4.35 -8.41
C LYS A 321 -34.92 -5.82 -8.61
N GLU A 322 -35.12 -6.23 -9.85
CA GLU A 322 -35.48 -7.58 -10.27
C GLU A 322 -34.29 -8.56 -10.27
N ASN A 323 -33.06 -8.04 -10.30
CA ASN A 323 -31.82 -8.82 -10.17
C ASN A 323 -30.79 -7.99 -9.38
N PRO A 324 -30.76 -8.07 -8.04
CA PRO A 324 -29.96 -7.20 -7.18
C PRO A 324 -28.45 -7.48 -7.25
N GLN A 325 -27.97 -8.17 -8.29
CA GLN A 325 -26.55 -8.37 -8.53
C GLN A 325 -25.88 -7.03 -8.80
N LEU A 326 -24.80 -6.76 -8.06
CA LEU A 326 -23.98 -5.55 -8.19
C LEU A 326 -22.73 -5.78 -9.00
N VAL A 327 -22.38 -7.05 -9.18
CA VAL A 327 -21.17 -7.48 -9.87
C VAL A 327 -21.42 -8.65 -10.81
N LYS A 328 -20.61 -8.72 -11.85
CA LYS A 328 -20.49 -9.85 -12.78
C LYS A 328 -19.08 -10.42 -12.68
N PHE A 329 -19.00 -11.75 -12.54
CA PHE A 329 -17.72 -12.45 -12.52
C PHE A 329 -17.35 -12.93 -13.93
N ASN A 330 -16.29 -12.37 -14.51
CA ASN A 330 -15.84 -12.79 -15.84
C ASN A 330 -15.29 -14.23 -15.85
N ILE A 331 -14.91 -14.78 -14.70
CA ILE A 331 -14.52 -16.20 -14.56
C ILE A 331 -15.65 -17.18 -14.91
N GLN A 332 -16.90 -16.74 -15.09
CA GLN A 332 -17.97 -17.59 -15.60
C GLN A 332 -17.90 -17.80 -17.13
N ASP A 333 -17.13 -16.99 -17.85
CA ASP A 333 -16.90 -17.12 -19.29
C ASP A 333 -15.74 -18.11 -19.57
N ASN A 334 -15.96 -19.07 -20.46
CA ASN A 334 -14.98 -20.12 -20.77
C ASN A 334 -13.66 -19.56 -21.34
N SER A 335 -13.71 -18.50 -22.16
CA SER A 335 -12.49 -17.90 -22.72
C SER A 335 -11.65 -17.21 -21.65
N TYR A 336 -12.31 -16.55 -20.71
CA TYR A 336 -11.67 -15.95 -19.54
C TYR A 336 -11.09 -17.02 -18.61
N GLN A 337 -11.83 -18.12 -18.36
CA GLN A 337 -11.33 -19.25 -17.58
C GLN A 337 -10.06 -19.86 -18.17
N SER A 338 -10.03 -20.10 -19.49
CA SER A 338 -8.83 -20.63 -20.16
C SER A 338 -7.62 -19.72 -19.94
N LYS A 339 -7.79 -18.40 -20.10
CA LYS A 339 -6.70 -17.45 -19.90
C LYS A 339 -6.30 -17.31 -18.42
N PHE A 340 -7.27 -17.34 -17.50
CA PHE A 340 -7.02 -17.39 -16.06
C PHE A 340 -6.14 -18.59 -15.69
N LYS A 341 -6.47 -19.79 -16.18
CA LYS A 341 -5.72 -21.02 -15.92
C LYS A 341 -4.29 -20.96 -16.49
N GLU A 342 -4.14 -20.42 -17.69
CA GLU A 342 -2.83 -20.22 -18.33
C GLU A 342 -1.93 -19.30 -17.50
N ILE A 343 -2.46 -18.15 -17.05
CA ILE A 343 -1.70 -17.19 -16.25
C ILE A 343 -1.45 -17.73 -14.85
N TYR A 344 -2.41 -18.43 -14.26
CA TYR A 344 -2.25 -19.03 -12.95
C TYR A 344 -1.11 -20.05 -12.95
N GLU A 345 -0.95 -20.84 -14.01
CA GLU A 345 0.21 -21.73 -14.19
C GLU A 345 1.54 -20.96 -14.16
N LYS A 346 1.61 -19.74 -14.71
CA LYS A 346 2.82 -18.91 -14.66
C LYS A 346 3.15 -18.44 -13.25
N PHE A 347 2.15 -18.25 -12.40
CA PHE A 347 2.30 -17.71 -11.05
C PHE A 347 2.34 -18.79 -9.95
N ALA A 348 1.85 -19.99 -10.21
CA ALA A 348 1.73 -21.04 -9.20
C ALA A 348 2.08 -22.44 -9.71
N GLY A 349 2.48 -22.58 -10.98
CA GLY A 349 2.87 -23.86 -11.55
C GLY A 349 4.23 -24.32 -11.05
N GLU A 350 4.37 -25.62 -10.79
CA GLU A 350 5.61 -26.24 -10.28
C GLU A 350 6.80 -26.05 -11.22
N ASN A 351 6.56 -25.95 -12.53
CA ASN A 351 7.61 -25.70 -13.51
C ASN A 351 8.07 -24.23 -13.56
N GLU A 352 7.28 -23.33 -12.99
CA GLU A 352 7.51 -21.88 -13.05
C GLU A 352 8.01 -21.33 -11.71
N ILE A 353 7.47 -21.82 -10.60
CA ILE A 353 7.89 -21.47 -9.24
C ILE A 353 8.82 -22.55 -8.69
N LYS A 354 10.07 -22.19 -8.43
CA LYS A 354 11.16 -23.10 -8.07
C LYS A 354 11.85 -22.66 -6.79
N GLN A 355 12.21 -23.64 -5.98
CA GLN A 355 12.99 -23.44 -4.76
C GLN A 355 14.03 -24.54 -4.59
N LYS A 356 15.18 -24.18 -4.02
CA LYS A 356 16.23 -25.11 -3.58
C LYS A 356 16.46 -24.90 -2.09
N GLN A 357 16.36 -25.98 -1.32
CA GLN A 357 16.63 -25.95 0.11
C GLN A 357 18.02 -26.49 0.41
N LYS A 358 18.57 -26.09 1.56
CA LYS A 358 19.75 -26.74 2.14
C LYS A 358 19.48 -28.22 2.41
N ASP A 359 20.40 -29.07 1.96
CA ASP A 359 20.35 -30.51 2.21
C ASP A 359 20.50 -30.83 3.71
N GLY A 360 19.95 -31.98 4.13
CA GLY A 360 19.99 -32.46 5.52
C GLY A 360 18.62 -32.65 6.16
N GLU A 361 18.56 -33.16 7.39
CA GLU A 361 17.30 -33.31 8.13
C GLU A 361 16.78 -31.96 8.63
N ALA A 362 15.46 -31.82 8.71
CA ALA A 362 14.82 -30.64 9.28
C ALA A 362 15.20 -30.53 10.76
N GLN A 363 15.85 -29.42 11.13
CA GLN A 363 16.24 -29.19 12.53
C GLN A 363 15.00 -28.83 13.36
N LYS A 364 15.05 -29.07 14.68
CA LYS A 364 13.99 -28.67 15.61
C LYS A 364 14.57 -27.69 16.65
N ASP A 365 13.79 -26.69 17.04
CA ASP A 365 14.13 -25.80 18.13
C ASP A 365 14.01 -26.51 19.50
N LYS A 366 14.36 -25.81 20.58
CA LYS A 366 14.32 -26.35 21.95
C LYS A 366 12.92 -26.79 22.38
N GLU A 367 11.89 -26.35 21.66
CA GLU A 367 10.48 -26.64 21.89
C GLU A 367 9.92 -27.67 20.89
N GLY A 368 10.80 -28.31 20.10
CA GLY A 368 10.44 -29.35 19.15
C GLY A 368 9.84 -28.84 17.84
N LYS A 369 9.79 -27.53 17.62
CA LYS A 369 9.26 -26.93 16.39
C LYS A 369 10.31 -27.01 15.28
N VAL A 370 9.90 -27.45 14.09
CA VAL A 370 10.77 -27.47 12.91
C VAL A 370 11.32 -26.06 12.65
N ILE A 371 12.65 -25.96 12.56
CA ILE A 371 13.36 -24.77 12.09
C ILE A 371 13.38 -24.85 10.57
N PRO A 372 12.73 -23.90 9.87
CA PRO A 372 12.65 -23.95 8.43
C PRO A 372 14.03 -23.95 7.81
N LYS A 373 14.23 -24.81 6.81
CA LYS A 373 15.51 -24.84 6.08
C LYS A 373 15.76 -23.53 5.35
N GLN A 374 17.04 -23.20 5.24
CA GLN A 374 17.48 -22.12 4.38
C GLN A 374 17.09 -22.46 2.93
N THR A 375 16.44 -21.52 2.26
CA THR A 375 15.86 -21.73 0.93
C THR A 375 16.26 -20.61 -0.03
N PHE A 376 16.55 -20.97 -1.27
CA PHE A 376 16.73 -20.04 -2.38
C PHE A 376 15.58 -20.20 -3.37
N PHE A 377 14.91 -19.10 -3.71
CA PHE A 377 13.74 -19.06 -4.58
C PHE A 377 14.03 -18.31 -5.88
N ASN A 378 13.41 -18.73 -6.98
CA ASN A 378 13.32 -17.85 -8.15
C ASN A 378 12.28 -16.75 -7.93
N ILE A 379 11.10 -17.12 -7.44
CA ILE A 379 9.98 -16.22 -7.18
C ILE A 379 9.41 -16.53 -5.80
N ARG A 380 9.12 -15.50 -5.00
CA ARG A 380 8.47 -15.62 -3.69
C ARG A 380 7.35 -14.59 -3.54
N TYR A 381 6.25 -14.97 -2.91
CA TYR A 381 5.21 -14.01 -2.53
C TYR A 381 5.32 -13.66 -1.06
N ALA A 382 5.31 -12.37 -0.75
CA ALA A 382 5.35 -11.91 0.62
C ALA A 382 3.96 -12.00 1.24
N ALA A 383 3.89 -12.48 2.49
CA ALA A 383 2.62 -12.56 3.21
C ALA A 383 2.09 -11.19 3.66
N ASN A 384 2.91 -10.13 3.62
CA ASN A 384 2.60 -8.77 4.05
C ASN A 384 2.20 -8.71 5.54
N GLY A 385 1.67 -7.56 5.97
CA GLY A 385 1.18 -7.36 7.34
C GLY A 385 2.29 -7.01 8.33
N ALA A 386 2.39 -7.73 9.45
CA ALA A 386 3.34 -7.37 10.51
C ALA A 386 4.73 -8.01 10.36
N THR A 387 4.92 -8.96 9.43
CA THR A 387 6.03 -9.92 9.52
C THR A 387 6.86 -10.11 8.26
N ASP A 388 6.37 -9.78 7.08
CA ASP A 388 7.01 -10.15 5.82
C ASP A 388 6.73 -9.10 4.74
N TRP A 389 7.76 -8.44 4.21
CA TRP A 389 7.64 -7.43 3.16
C TRP A 389 8.85 -7.51 2.24
N ALA A 390 8.64 -7.45 0.93
CA ALA A 390 9.73 -7.47 -0.05
C ALA A 390 10.70 -6.28 0.15
N SER A 391 10.18 -5.12 0.56
CA SER A 391 10.99 -3.95 0.92
C SER A 391 12.04 -4.24 2.02
N TRP A 392 11.68 -5.03 3.02
CA TRP A 392 12.61 -5.40 4.09
C TRP A 392 13.66 -6.40 3.59
N ASP A 393 13.30 -7.27 2.66
CA ASP A 393 14.23 -8.22 2.05
C ASP A 393 15.22 -7.54 1.11
N ILE A 394 14.80 -6.51 0.36
CA ILE A 394 15.71 -5.66 -0.42
C ILE A 394 16.75 -5.02 0.51
N ARG A 395 16.32 -4.42 1.63
CA ARG A 395 17.21 -3.81 2.63
C ARG A 395 18.26 -4.77 3.16
N ASN A 396 17.85 -6.02 3.40
CA ASN A 396 18.67 -7.03 4.06
C ASN A 396 19.43 -7.92 3.05
N TYR A 397 19.50 -7.55 1.77
CA TYR A 397 20.16 -8.34 0.71
C TYR A 397 19.63 -9.77 0.57
N LYS A 398 18.33 -9.96 0.79
CA LYS A 398 17.63 -11.25 0.61
C LYS A 398 16.86 -11.33 -0.70
N THR A 399 16.61 -10.22 -1.36
CA THR A 399 15.89 -10.16 -2.63
C THR A 399 16.66 -9.32 -3.64
N ALA A 400 16.73 -9.77 -4.91
CA ALA A 400 17.35 -9.00 -5.98
C ALA A 400 16.39 -7.98 -6.60
N ILE A 401 15.17 -8.43 -6.92
CA ILE A 401 14.11 -7.63 -7.55
C ILE A 401 12.84 -7.77 -6.71
N ALA A 402 12.10 -6.69 -6.51
CA ALA A 402 10.83 -6.72 -5.84
C ALA A 402 9.77 -5.91 -6.60
N PHE A 403 8.53 -6.37 -6.54
CA PHE A 403 7.37 -5.49 -6.60
C PHE A 403 6.96 -5.18 -5.17
N ALA A 404 7.08 -3.91 -4.79
CA ALA A 404 6.93 -3.49 -3.39
C ALA A 404 6.24 -2.11 -3.30
N PRO A 405 5.54 -1.83 -2.18
CA PRO A 405 4.87 -0.56 -1.99
C PRO A 405 5.85 0.56 -1.64
N LEU A 406 5.70 1.71 -2.28
CA LEU A 406 6.64 2.82 -2.12
C LEU A 406 6.42 3.67 -0.84
N VAL A 407 5.29 3.48 -0.14
CA VAL A 407 5.04 4.09 1.19
C VAL A 407 6.06 3.62 2.25
N GLY A 408 6.77 2.53 1.99
CA GLY A 408 7.78 1.93 2.86
C GLY A 408 9.23 2.29 2.52
N ILE A 409 9.49 3.31 1.69
CA ILE A 409 10.85 3.56 1.17
C ILE A 409 11.91 3.71 2.27
N ASN A 410 11.59 4.46 3.34
CA ASN A 410 12.49 4.62 4.48
C ASN A 410 12.74 3.33 5.29
N GLN A 411 11.95 2.28 5.06
CA GLN A 411 12.18 0.94 5.61
C GLN A 411 12.91 0.01 4.62
N THR A 412 13.07 0.41 3.36
CA THR A 412 13.70 -0.38 2.29
C THR A 412 15.21 -0.20 2.24
N ILE A 413 15.71 0.87 2.87
CA ILE A 413 17.13 1.26 2.86
C ILE A 413 17.59 1.64 4.27
N LYS A 414 18.89 1.83 4.42
CA LYS A 414 19.54 2.48 5.55
C LYS A 414 19.01 3.92 5.66
N SER A 415 18.30 4.21 6.74
CA SER A 415 17.71 5.52 7.02
C SER A 415 17.55 5.71 8.54
N PRO A 416 17.28 6.93 9.03
CA PRO A 416 16.95 7.16 10.43
C PRO A 416 15.77 6.31 10.92
N LEU A 417 14.78 6.06 10.05
CA LEU A 417 13.61 5.24 10.39
C LEU A 417 13.99 3.76 10.48
N SER A 418 14.73 3.22 9.51
CA SER A 418 15.11 1.80 9.54
C SER A 418 16.08 1.50 10.69
N LYS A 419 16.95 2.44 11.05
CA LYS A 419 17.75 2.36 12.29
C LYS A 419 16.85 2.22 13.51
N LYS A 420 15.92 3.17 13.68
CA LYS A 420 15.01 3.21 14.84
C LYS A 420 14.12 1.97 14.95
N VAL A 421 13.68 1.40 13.82
CA VAL A 421 12.71 0.30 13.82
C VAL A 421 13.35 -1.09 13.83
N PHE A 422 14.48 -1.27 13.12
CA PHE A 422 15.06 -2.60 12.87
C PHE A 422 16.45 -2.83 13.45
N ALA A 423 17.13 -1.77 13.92
CA ALA A 423 18.50 -1.84 14.43
C ALA A 423 18.69 -0.88 15.62
N GLU A 424 17.67 -0.75 16.46
CA GLU A 424 17.69 0.15 17.60
C GLU A 424 18.86 -0.23 18.53
N ASN A 425 19.81 0.68 18.70
CA ASN A 425 21.05 0.49 19.46
C ASN A 425 22.00 -0.61 18.95
N ASP A 426 21.81 -1.12 17.72
CA ASP A 426 22.71 -2.09 17.09
C ASP A 426 23.27 -1.56 15.77
N ASP A 427 24.34 -0.78 15.87
CA ASP A 427 25.04 -0.24 14.70
C ASP A 427 25.66 -1.34 13.83
N LYS A 428 25.93 -2.54 14.37
CA LYS A 428 26.45 -3.64 13.56
C LYS A 428 25.38 -4.13 12.60
N ILE A 429 24.14 -4.32 13.06
CA ILE A 429 23.01 -4.65 12.19
C ILE A 429 22.70 -3.50 11.24
N PHE A 430 22.66 -2.25 11.73
CA PHE A 430 22.34 -1.11 10.87
C PHE A 430 23.33 -0.93 9.71
N ASN A 431 24.60 -1.26 9.92
CA ASN A 431 25.64 -1.16 8.90
C ASN A 431 25.60 -2.29 7.87
N THR A 432 24.79 -3.34 8.05
CA THR A 432 24.57 -4.35 7.00
C THR A 432 23.39 -4.03 6.08
N PHE A 433 22.65 -2.95 6.34
CA PHE A 433 21.52 -2.55 5.49
C PHE A 433 22.01 -1.91 4.18
N ALA A 434 21.29 -2.20 3.10
CA ALA A 434 21.46 -1.54 1.81
C ALA A 434 21.28 -0.02 1.95
N SER A 435 22.21 0.74 1.41
CA SER A 435 22.22 2.20 1.35
C SER A 435 21.26 2.74 0.28
N ASN A 436 21.20 4.07 0.13
CA ASN A 436 20.35 4.70 -0.88
C ASN A 436 20.87 4.46 -2.31
N GLU A 437 22.19 4.34 -2.43
CA GLU A 437 22.95 4.11 -3.65
C GLU A 437 22.82 2.66 -4.14
N ASP A 438 22.54 1.74 -3.22
CA ASP A 438 22.43 0.28 -3.46
C ASP A 438 21.05 -0.12 -4.00
N VAL A 439 20.07 0.78 -3.99
CA VAL A 439 18.68 0.46 -4.33
C VAL A 439 18.11 1.40 -5.40
N LEU A 440 17.73 0.80 -6.51
CA LEU A 440 16.98 1.45 -7.58
C LEU A 440 15.48 1.27 -7.35
N PHE A 441 14.75 2.37 -7.36
CA PHE A 441 13.29 2.41 -7.37
C PHE A 441 12.85 2.88 -8.75
N LYS A 442 11.99 2.12 -9.41
CA LYS A 442 11.33 2.47 -10.67
C LYS A 442 9.81 2.51 -10.46
N PRO A 443 9.06 3.18 -11.35
CA PRO A 443 7.60 3.07 -11.42
C PRO A 443 7.11 1.61 -11.50
N GLN A 444 5.80 1.41 -11.33
CA GLN A 444 5.19 0.09 -11.49
C GLN A 444 5.36 -0.47 -12.91
N ALA A 445 5.55 -1.78 -13.03
CA ALA A 445 5.53 -2.45 -14.33
C ALA A 445 4.07 -2.58 -14.81
N MET A 446 3.68 -1.85 -15.86
CA MET A 446 2.28 -1.84 -16.34
C MET A 446 1.98 -2.86 -17.44
N ILE A 447 3.01 -3.33 -18.15
CA ILE A 447 2.86 -4.21 -19.31
C ILE A 447 3.30 -5.65 -18.99
N ASN A 448 2.78 -6.61 -19.76
CA ASN A 448 3.15 -8.02 -19.60
C ASN A 448 4.49 -8.34 -20.25
N SER A 449 4.73 -7.80 -21.45
CA SER A 449 5.96 -7.96 -22.22
C SER A 449 6.05 -6.89 -23.29
N ASP A 450 7.24 -6.65 -23.85
CA ASP A 450 7.46 -5.73 -24.98
C ASP A 450 6.56 -5.99 -26.19
N SER A 451 6.13 -7.25 -26.38
CA SER A 451 5.27 -7.66 -27.49
C SER A 451 3.80 -7.31 -27.29
N LEU A 452 3.37 -7.15 -26.03
CA LEU A 452 1.99 -6.89 -25.64
C LEU A 452 1.85 -5.43 -25.20
N LYS A 453 1.23 -4.62 -26.05
CA LYS A 453 1.03 -3.18 -25.79
C LYS A 453 -0.08 -2.86 -24.78
N SER A 454 -0.81 -3.86 -24.30
CA SER A 454 -1.78 -3.69 -23.22
C SER A 454 -1.05 -3.30 -21.94
N ALA A 455 -1.39 -2.14 -21.39
CA ALA A 455 -0.86 -1.66 -20.13
C ALA A 455 -1.98 -1.50 -19.12
N THR A 456 -1.73 -1.90 -17.88
CA THR A 456 -2.66 -1.74 -16.76
C THR A 456 -1.96 -0.99 -15.63
N TYR A 457 -2.54 0.14 -15.22
CA TYR A 457 -2.19 0.91 -14.06
C TYR A 457 -2.94 0.38 -12.83
N LEU A 458 -2.20 0.00 -11.80
CA LEU A 458 -2.75 -0.27 -10.48
C LEU A 458 -2.72 1.04 -9.69
N LYS A 459 -3.90 1.57 -9.38
CA LYS A 459 -4.00 2.63 -8.37
C LYS A 459 -3.71 2.00 -7.00
N GLY A 460 -2.74 2.55 -6.27
CA GLY A 460 -2.63 2.26 -4.86
C GLY A 460 -3.52 3.17 -4.03
N GLY A 461 -3.56 2.90 -2.72
CA GLY A 461 -4.12 3.83 -1.75
C GLY A 461 -5.61 3.73 -1.48
N SER A 462 -6.05 4.61 -0.57
CA SER A 462 -7.42 4.71 -0.09
C SER A 462 -8.12 5.96 -0.64
N ASN A 463 -9.45 5.95 -0.59
CA ASN A 463 -10.32 7.09 -0.76
C ASN A 463 -10.78 7.65 0.59
N ILE A 464 -11.27 8.88 0.58
CA ILE A 464 -12.07 9.42 1.68
C ILE A 464 -13.55 9.39 1.31
N ILE A 465 -14.35 8.75 2.15
CA ILE A 465 -15.80 8.65 2.02
C ILE A 465 -16.43 9.53 3.11
N PRO A 466 -17.02 10.67 2.75
CA PRO A 466 -17.67 11.54 3.71
C PRO A 466 -19.11 11.09 3.95
N ILE A 467 -19.46 10.95 5.22
CA ILE A 467 -20.73 10.38 5.66
C ILE A 467 -21.65 11.50 6.14
N LYS A 468 -22.84 11.57 5.52
CA LYS A 468 -23.94 12.42 5.98
C LYS A 468 -24.54 11.79 7.23
N THR A 469 -24.59 12.59 8.29
CA THR A 469 -25.12 12.12 9.58
C THR A 469 -26.56 12.56 9.81
N GLY A 470 -27.05 13.54 9.07
CA GLY A 470 -28.33 14.20 9.34
C GLY A 470 -28.24 15.28 10.43
N ASN A 471 -27.02 15.55 10.93
CA ASN A 471 -26.73 16.63 11.85
C ASN A 471 -25.82 17.67 11.21
N GLU A 472 -26.33 18.88 11.08
CA GLU A 472 -25.68 19.96 10.35
C GLU A 472 -24.31 20.33 10.93
N ILE A 473 -24.11 20.22 12.25
CA ILE A 473 -22.83 20.55 12.90
C ILE A 473 -21.76 19.52 12.58
N PHE A 474 -22.09 18.22 12.60
CA PHE A 474 -21.16 17.17 12.17
C PHE A 474 -20.83 17.31 10.68
N ASP A 475 -21.85 17.51 9.84
CA ASP A 475 -21.69 17.61 8.39
C ASP A 475 -20.83 18.83 8.01
N LYS A 476 -21.10 20.01 8.60
CA LYS A 476 -20.30 21.23 8.39
C LYS A 476 -18.86 21.12 8.94
N SER A 477 -18.67 20.48 10.10
CA SER A 477 -17.34 20.26 10.68
C SER A 477 -16.51 19.29 9.84
N THR A 478 -17.16 18.26 9.28
CA THR A 478 -16.54 17.30 8.37
C THR A 478 -16.04 17.98 7.09
N LYS A 479 -16.89 18.80 6.46
CA LYS A 479 -16.53 19.58 5.27
C LYS A 479 -15.34 20.52 5.52
N ARG A 480 -15.32 21.21 6.66
CA ARG A 480 -14.21 22.10 7.03
C ARG A 480 -12.88 21.35 7.15
N PHE A 481 -12.88 20.17 7.77
CA PHE A 481 -11.67 19.36 7.87
C PHE A 481 -11.21 18.85 6.50
N LEU A 482 -12.15 18.45 5.63
CA LEU A 482 -11.83 18.06 4.26
C LEU A 482 -11.17 19.20 3.48
N ASP A 483 -11.70 20.43 3.55
CA ASP A 483 -11.08 21.59 2.91
C ASP A 483 -9.66 21.85 3.43
N PHE A 484 -9.43 21.70 4.74
CA PHE A 484 -8.11 21.79 5.33
C PHE A 484 -7.16 20.69 4.81
N LEU A 485 -7.63 19.46 4.69
CA LEU A 485 -6.83 18.33 4.26
C LEU A 485 -6.33 18.48 2.81
N TYR A 486 -7.15 19.04 1.91
CA TYR A 486 -6.83 19.18 0.49
C TYR A 486 -6.20 20.53 0.11
N LYS A 487 -6.56 21.62 0.80
CA LYS A 487 -6.13 22.98 0.43
C LYS A 487 -5.52 23.78 1.58
N GLY A 488 -5.55 23.24 2.80
CA GLY A 488 -5.02 23.91 3.97
C GLY A 488 -3.50 23.92 4.01
N GLU A 489 -3.01 24.74 4.94
CA GLU A 489 -1.61 24.82 5.31
C GLU A 489 -1.46 24.65 6.82
N MET A 490 -0.31 24.13 7.23
CA MET A 490 0.03 23.92 8.61
C MET A 490 1.44 24.42 8.93
N ASP A 491 1.70 24.63 10.22
CA ASP A 491 3.07 24.81 10.69
C ASP A 491 3.78 23.46 10.61
N ASP A 492 4.97 23.43 10.05
CA ASP A 492 5.78 22.21 9.98
C ASP A 492 6.46 21.95 11.33
N PRO A 493 6.04 20.93 12.11
CA PRO A 493 6.59 20.69 13.44
C PRO A 493 8.03 20.17 13.41
N GLU A 494 8.50 19.62 12.28
CA GLU A 494 9.83 19.03 12.16
C GLU A 494 10.82 20.02 11.56
N LEU A 495 10.45 20.64 10.43
CA LEU A 495 11.33 21.54 9.67
C LEU A 495 11.09 23.03 9.98
N GLY A 496 9.94 23.39 10.55
CA GLY A 496 9.54 24.78 10.77
C GLY A 496 9.05 25.47 9.50
N GLY A 497 8.36 26.60 9.67
CA GLY A 497 7.72 27.32 8.56
C GLY A 497 6.35 26.77 8.21
N ARG A 498 5.75 27.32 7.14
CA ARG A 498 4.43 26.92 6.63
C ARG A 498 4.57 25.91 5.50
N ILE A 499 3.73 24.89 5.50
CA ILE A 499 3.70 23.84 4.48
C ILE A 499 2.24 23.50 4.13
N LYS A 500 1.96 23.20 2.86
CA LYS A 500 0.65 22.67 2.46
C LYS A 500 0.44 21.30 3.10
N VAL A 501 -0.78 21.02 3.56
CA VAL A 501 -1.08 19.75 4.23
C VAL A 501 -0.78 18.55 3.33
N ALA A 502 -1.11 18.63 2.04
CA ALA A 502 -0.80 17.58 1.08
C ALA A 502 0.71 17.39 0.83
N ASP A 503 1.51 18.48 0.83
CA ASP A 503 2.98 18.38 0.77
C ASP A 503 3.54 17.73 2.04
N TYR A 504 3.03 18.10 3.22
CA TYR A 504 3.42 17.48 4.48
C TYR A 504 3.10 15.98 4.49
N ILE A 505 1.91 15.59 4.02
CA ILE A 505 1.49 14.19 3.93
C ILE A 505 2.48 13.40 3.06
N LEU A 506 2.76 13.92 1.86
CA LEU A 506 3.68 13.30 0.92
C LEU A 506 5.09 13.21 1.48
N GLU A 507 5.62 14.30 2.02
CA GLU A 507 7.00 14.36 2.51
C GLU A 507 7.24 13.50 3.74
N THR A 508 6.22 13.22 4.55
CA THR A 508 6.38 12.46 5.80
C THR A 508 5.89 11.01 5.71
N SER A 509 5.11 10.65 4.68
CA SER A 509 4.58 9.29 4.50
C SER A 509 4.74 8.68 3.11
N SER A 510 5.12 9.46 2.10
CA SER A 510 5.08 9.12 0.67
C SER A 510 3.68 8.91 0.06
N TYR A 511 2.60 9.21 0.79
CA TYR A 511 1.24 9.17 0.26
C TYR A 511 1.00 10.37 -0.66
N VAL A 512 0.43 10.16 -1.83
CA VAL A 512 0.27 11.22 -2.84
C VAL A 512 -1.19 11.58 -2.99
N VAL A 513 -1.58 12.76 -2.50
CA VAL A 513 -2.94 13.30 -2.68
C VAL A 513 -3.14 13.69 -4.15
N PRO A 514 -4.03 13.03 -4.91
CA PRO A 514 -3.95 13.03 -6.38
C PRO A 514 -4.73 14.16 -7.04
N THR A 515 -4.54 15.40 -6.57
CA THR A 515 -5.12 16.58 -7.24
C THR A 515 -4.37 16.89 -8.54
N LYS A 516 -4.97 17.70 -9.43
CA LYS A 516 -4.33 18.12 -10.69
C LYS A 516 -2.97 18.76 -10.48
N ASP A 517 -2.83 19.56 -9.42
CA ASP A 517 -1.58 20.24 -9.12
C ASP A 517 -0.47 19.25 -8.77
N TYR A 518 -0.81 18.17 -8.04
CA TYR A 518 0.16 17.19 -7.55
C TYR A 518 0.51 16.13 -8.60
N ILE A 519 -0.45 15.77 -9.45
CA ILE A 519 -0.22 14.89 -10.61
C ILE A 519 0.08 15.74 -11.84
N SER A 520 1.26 16.37 -11.84
CA SER A 520 1.71 17.26 -12.91
C SER A 520 3.23 17.21 -13.12
N ASN A 521 3.68 17.53 -14.34
CA ASN A 521 5.11 17.68 -14.63
C ASN A 521 5.74 18.85 -13.85
N THR A 522 4.98 19.92 -13.60
CA THR A 522 5.42 21.04 -12.76
C THR A 522 5.77 20.57 -11.36
N LYS A 523 4.89 19.78 -10.73
CA LYS A 523 5.15 19.24 -9.38
C LYS A 523 6.34 18.28 -9.36
N LYS A 524 6.54 17.46 -10.40
CA LYS A 524 7.76 16.63 -10.52
C LYS A 524 9.03 17.48 -10.48
N GLN A 525 9.05 18.62 -11.19
CA GLN A 525 10.19 19.52 -11.21
C GLN A 525 10.42 20.19 -9.84
N GLU A 526 9.36 20.68 -9.20
CA GLU A 526 9.43 21.27 -7.85
C GLU A 526 10.01 20.26 -6.84
N TYR A 527 9.54 19.02 -6.85
CA TYR A 527 10.03 17.98 -5.95
C TYR A 527 11.47 17.54 -6.26
N THR A 528 11.87 17.54 -7.53
CA THR A 528 13.27 17.29 -7.90
C THR A 528 14.19 18.37 -7.35
N GLN A 529 13.79 19.64 -7.43
CA GLN A 529 14.54 20.76 -6.84
C GLN A 529 14.60 20.65 -5.32
N LYS A 530 13.46 20.38 -4.68
CA LYS A 530 13.38 20.20 -3.23
C LYS A 530 14.23 19.04 -2.69
N MET A 531 14.33 17.94 -3.44
CA MET A 531 15.26 16.85 -3.10
C MET A 531 16.73 17.30 -3.12
N ASN A 532 17.11 18.13 -4.10
CA ASN A 532 18.47 18.67 -4.17
C ASN A 532 18.76 19.63 -3.01
N GLU A 533 17.80 20.48 -2.65
CA GLU A 533 17.91 21.35 -1.47
C GLU A 533 18.11 20.53 -0.18
N TYR A 534 17.33 19.45 -0.01
CA TYR A 534 17.48 18.56 1.14
C TYR A 534 18.83 17.84 1.13
N GLU A 535 19.32 17.41 -0.03
CA GLU A 535 20.64 16.82 -0.17
C GLU A 535 21.76 17.77 0.25
N GLU A 536 21.67 19.06 -0.10
CA GLU A 536 22.61 20.08 0.35
C GLU A 536 22.56 20.27 1.87
N LYS A 537 21.36 20.30 2.47
CA LYS A 537 21.19 20.41 3.93
C LYS A 537 21.75 19.20 4.68
N ILE A 538 21.60 18.00 4.13
CA ILE A 538 22.18 16.77 4.67
C ILE A 538 23.71 16.87 4.63
N LYS A 539 24.30 17.26 3.48
CA LYS A 539 25.76 17.40 3.32
C LYS A 539 26.36 18.51 4.19
N SER A 540 25.60 19.57 4.48
CA SER A 540 26.05 20.65 5.37
C SER A 540 25.94 20.29 6.86
N ASN A 541 25.52 19.08 7.22
CA ASN A 541 25.27 18.65 8.60
C ASN A 541 24.30 19.58 9.35
N ASP A 542 23.22 20.01 8.67
CA ASP A 542 22.15 20.77 9.32
C ASP A 542 21.62 20.00 10.56
N PRO A 543 21.27 20.67 11.68
CA PRO A 543 20.72 20.00 12.86
C PRO A 543 19.48 19.10 12.58
N LYS A 544 18.78 19.35 11.47
CA LYS A 544 17.62 18.57 11.01
C LYS A 544 17.95 17.60 9.87
N ALA A 545 19.23 17.29 9.62
CA ALA A 545 19.69 16.41 8.53
C ALA A 545 18.93 15.08 8.48
N ALA A 546 18.67 14.43 9.62
CA ALA A 546 17.89 13.20 9.68
C ALA A 546 16.47 13.35 9.09
N GLN A 547 15.84 14.50 9.30
CA GLN A 547 14.46 14.74 8.83
C GLN A 547 14.46 15.07 7.35
N TYR A 548 15.45 15.84 6.88
CA TYR A 548 15.68 16.05 5.45
C TYR A 548 15.95 14.73 4.72
N GLU A 549 16.70 13.80 5.32
CA GLU A 549 16.95 12.48 4.74
C GLU A 549 15.65 11.66 4.61
N LEU A 550 14.85 11.59 5.67
CA LEU A 550 13.55 10.91 5.64
C LEU A 550 12.65 11.49 4.54
N ARG A 551 12.54 12.82 4.46
CA ARG A 551 11.68 13.49 3.49
C ARG A 551 12.19 13.38 2.06
N LYS A 552 13.50 13.49 1.84
CA LYS A 552 14.12 13.26 0.53
C LYS A 552 13.76 11.86 -0.01
N ASN A 553 13.84 10.84 0.85
CA ASN A 553 13.46 9.49 0.47
C ASN A 553 11.96 9.39 0.14
N ASN A 554 11.08 9.97 0.96
CA ASN A 554 9.64 9.98 0.67
C ASN A 554 9.30 10.72 -0.64
N ILE A 555 9.99 11.83 -0.95
CA ILE A 555 9.84 12.54 -2.23
C ILE A 555 10.31 11.65 -3.41
N LYS A 556 11.44 10.94 -3.27
CA LYS A 556 11.92 9.97 -4.29
C LYS A 556 10.86 8.91 -4.60
N SER A 557 10.17 8.42 -3.57
CA SER A 557 9.03 7.50 -3.70
C SER A 557 7.85 8.16 -4.43
N ALA A 558 7.46 9.37 -4.02
CA ALA A 558 6.38 10.12 -4.65
C ALA A 558 6.63 10.44 -6.13
N LEU A 559 7.87 10.75 -6.53
CA LEU A 559 8.21 11.01 -7.92
C LEU A 559 7.94 9.81 -8.83
N ASN A 560 8.24 8.59 -8.37
CA ASN A 560 7.91 7.35 -9.10
C ASN A 560 6.40 7.16 -9.22
N THR A 561 5.66 7.41 -8.14
CA THR A 561 4.19 7.37 -8.14
C THR A 561 3.59 8.37 -9.13
N ILE A 562 4.07 9.62 -9.13
CA ILE A 562 3.57 10.66 -10.03
C ILE A 562 3.85 10.27 -11.49
N GLU A 563 4.98 9.60 -11.77
CA GLU A 563 5.29 9.08 -13.10
C GLU A 563 4.32 7.99 -13.57
N SER A 564 3.98 7.04 -12.69
CA SER A 564 2.95 6.04 -12.96
C SER A 564 1.58 6.68 -13.20
N ALA A 565 1.17 7.61 -12.32
CA ALA A 565 -0.11 8.30 -12.44
C ALA A 565 -0.22 9.14 -13.71
N LEU A 566 0.85 9.85 -14.10
CA LEU A 566 0.91 10.60 -15.37
C LEU A 566 0.85 9.66 -16.58
N SER A 567 1.54 8.52 -16.52
CA SER A 567 1.47 7.51 -17.59
C SER A 567 0.06 6.99 -17.79
N TYR A 568 -0.67 6.73 -16.69
CA TYR A 568 -2.09 6.37 -16.76
C TYR A 568 -2.93 7.52 -17.30
N GLN A 569 -2.75 8.74 -16.82
CA GLN A 569 -3.55 9.90 -17.20
C GLN A 569 -3.39 10.26 -18.68
N ASP A 570 -2.15 10.38 -19.15
CA ASP A 570 -1.83 10.99 -20.44
C ASP A 570 -1.90 9.97 -21.60
N ASN A 571 -1.98 8.67 -21.28
CA ASN A 571 -2.09 7.61 -22.29
C ASN A 571 -3.38 6.78 -22.15
N ASN A 572 -4.30 6.95 -23.11
CA ASN A 572 -5.57 6.23 -23.16
C ASN A 572 -5.43 4.71 -23.38
N SER A 573 -4.25 4.21 -23.79
CA SER A 573 -4.01 2.78 -23.90
C SER A 573 -3.67 2.10 -22.56
N VAL A 574 -3.42 2.87 -21.51
CA VAL A 574 -3.19 2.37 -20.15
C VAL A 574 -4.53 2.28 -19.44
N GLU A 575 -4.99 1.06 -19.17
CA GLU A 575 -6.25 0.82 -18.47
C GLU A 575 -6.05 0.82 -16.96
N LEU A 576 -7.09 1.12 -16.18
CA LEU A 576 -7.05 1.02 -14.72
C LEU A 576 -7.34 -0.41 -14.29
N LEU A 577 -6.60 -0.99 -13.34
CA LEU A 577 -7.07 -2.20 -12.64
C LEU A 577 -8.22 -1.82 -11.70
N ASN A 578 -9.43 -2.35 -11.95
CA ASN A 578 -10.57 -2.04 -11.11
C ASN A 578 -10.50 -2.80 -9.79
N THR A 579 -11.05 -2.20 -8.73
CA THR A 579 -11.20 -2.87 -7.43
C THR A 579 -12.08 -4.11 -7.60
N TYR A 580 -11.54 -5.26 -7.18
CA TYR A 580 -12.17 -6.57 -7.36
C TYR A 580 -12.85 -7.09 -6.09
N SER A 581 -12.70 -6.41 -4.95
CA SER A 581 -13.34 -6.74 -3.66
C SER A 581 -14.52 -5.81 -3.37
N LEU A 582 -15.55 -5.88 -4.22
CA LEU A 582 -16.70 -4.96 -4.21
C LEU A 582 -17.81 -5.39 -3.24
N ASP A 583 -17.89 -6.68 -2.93
CA ASP A 583 -18.84 -7.29 -2.00
C ASP A 583 -18.21 -8.46 -1.22
N GLY A 584 -19.01 -9.15 -0.40
CA GLY A 584 -18.53 -10.27 0.40
C GLY A 584 -17.97 -11.44 -0.43
N THR A 585 -18.66 -11.85 -1.50
CA THR A 585 -18.25 -13.01 -2.30
C THR A 585 -17.05 -12.71 -3.19
N SER A 586 -17.02 -11.55 -3.84
CA SER A 586 -15.85 -11.12 -4.60
C SER A 586 -14.62 -11.01 -3.69
N SER A 587 -14.77 -10.51 -2.46
CA SER A 587 -13.72 -10.53 -1.44
C SER A 587 -13.26 -11.95 -1.08
N GLU A 588 -14.17 -12.92 -0.95
CA GLU A 588 -13.80 -14.32 -0.69
C GLU A 588 -13.09 -15.00 -1.86
N VAL A 589 -13.53 -14.74 -3.08
CA VAL A 589 -12.89 -15.26 -4.31
C VAL A 589 -11.45 -14.73 -4.41
N VAL A 590 -11.26 -13.44 -4.18
CA VAL A 590 -9.94 -12.80 -4.19
C VAL A 590 -9.04 -13.38 -3.10
N LYS A 591 -9.57 -13.56 -1.88
CA LYS A 591 -8.83 -14.21 -0.78
C LYS A 591 -8.42 -15.64 -1.13
N LEU A 592 -9.29 -16.39 -1.81
CA LEU A 592 -8.98 -17.75 -2.26
C LEU A 592 -7.83 -17.75 -3.27
N ILE A 593 -7.85 -16.85 -4.25
CA ILE A 593 -6.79 -16.71 -5.25
C ILE A 593 -5.48 -16.27 -4.59
N SER A 594 -5.51 -15.19 -3.81
CA SER A 594 -4.35 -14.65 -3.09
C SER A 594 -3.69 -15.72 -2.21
N LYS A 595 -4.49 -16.47 -1.43
CA LYS A 595 -4.00 -17.57 -0.60
C LYS A 595 -3.37 -18.68 -1.44
N SER A 596 -4.00 -19.06 -2.56
CA SER A 596 -3.49 -20.11 -3.44
C SER A 596 -2.14 -19.74 -4.05
N LEU A 597 -1.98 -18.48 -4.47
CA LEU A 597 -0.71 -17.95 -4.94
C LEU A 597 0.34 -18.00 -3.82
N LEU A 598 0.04 -17.44 -2.64
CA LEU A 598 0.96 -17.42 -1.50
C LEU A 598 1.43 -18.83 -1.11
N ASP A 599 0.50 -19.79 -1.02
CA ASP A 599 0.76 -21.19 -0.67
C ASP A 599 1.70 -21.88 -1.70
N ALA A 600 1.71 -21.43 -2.96
CA ALA A 600 2.59 -21.93 -4.02
C ALA A 600 4.05 -21.46 -3.92
N THR A 601 4.37 -20.53 -3.01
CA THR A 601 5.76 -20.06 -2.77
C THR A 601 6.24 -20.30 -1.34
N LYS A 602 5.46 -21.02 -0.52
CA LYS A 602 5.89 -21.39 0.82
C LYS A 602 7.10 -22.31 0.77
N LYS A 603 7.87 -22.35 1.85
CA LYS A 603 8.97 -23.31 1.94
C LYS A 603 8.40 -24.73 1.91
N ALA A 604 9.13 -25.66 1.29
CA ALA A 604 8.69 -27.06 1.17
C ALA A 604 8.32 -27.72 2.51
N ASP A 605 8.95 -27.30 3.61
CA ASP A 605 8.68 -27.74 4.98
C ASP A 605 7.58 -26.95 5.71
N GLU A 606 7.01 -25.91 5.08
CA GLU A 606 5.98 -25.01 5.62
C GLU A 606 4.63 -25.17 4.89
N SER A 607 4.18 -26.40 4.62
CA SER A 607 2.90 -26.67 3.92
C SER A 607 2.81 -26.02 2.52
N HIS A 608 3.92 -26.05 1.78
CA HIS A 608 3.95 -25.72 0.36
C HIS A 608 2.97 -26.57 -0.43
N VAL A 609 2.08 -25.93 -1.20
CA VAL A 609 1.05 -26.62 -1.99
C VAL A 609 0.90 -25.95 -3.35
N TYR A 610 1.17 -26.71 -4.41
CA TYR A 610 0.71 -26.37 -5.75
C TYR A 610 -0.75 -26.77 -5.89
N LYS A 611 -1.66 -25.80 -5.83
CA LYS A 611 -3.07 -26.07 -6.12
C LYS A 611 -3.26 -26.17 -7.63
N ASP A 612 -3.86 -27.28 -8.06
CA ASP A 612 -4.27 -27.47 -9.45
C ASP A 612 -5.24 -26.38 -9.94
N LYS A 613 -5.03 -25.90 -11.16
CA LYS A 613 -5.77 -24.77 -11.73
C LYS A 613 -7.23 -25.09 -12.06
N GLU A 614 -7.53 -26.35 -12.42
CA GLU A 614 -8.91 -26.78 -12.66
C GLU A 614 -9.68 -26.76 -11.35
N LYS A 615 -9.09 -27.37 -10.32
CA LYS A 615 -9.66 -27.38 -8.97
C LYS A 615 -9.86 -25.98 -8.39
N LEU A 616 -8.90 -25.06 -8.60
CA LEU A 616 -9.05 -23.67 -8.16
C LEU A 616 -10.26 -23.00 -8.83
N VAL A 617 -10.42 -23.17 -10.15
CA VAL A 617 -11.56 -22.60 -10.88
C VAL A 617 -12.88 -23.22 -10.40
N GLU A 618 -12.94 -24.52 -10.16
CA GLU A 618 -14.12 -25.19 -9.58
C GLU A 618 -14.50 -24.60 -8.21
N GLU A 619 -13.54 -24.40 -7.31
CA GLU A 619 -13.77 -23.79 -5.99
C GLU A 619 -14.26 -22.34 -6.11
N ILE A 620 -13.71 -21.56 -7.05
CA ILE A 620 -14.17 -20.19 -7.34
C ILE A 620 -15.63 -20.20 -7.81
N LEU A 621 -15.96 -21.04 -8.81
CA LEU A 621 -17.32 -21.13 -9.34
C LEU A 621 -18.33 -21.60 -8.29
N ALA A 622 -17.93 -22.53 -7.42
CA ALA A 622 -18.77 -22.96 -6.30
C ALA A 622 -19.09 -21.80 -5.34
N LYS A 623 -18.10 -20.97 -4.99
CA LYS A 623 -18.33 -19.77 -4.16
C LYS A 623 -19.28 -18.77 -4.80
N ILE A 624 -19.16 -18.55 -6.11
CA ILE A 624 -20.02 -17.64 -6.86
C ILE A 624 -21.46 -18.19 -6.92
N ASN A 625 -21.63 -19.50 -7.10
CA ASN A 625 -22.96 -20.12 -7.26
C ASN A 625 -23.72 -20.27 -5.94
N ASN A 626 -23.04 -20.42 -4.81
CA ASN A 626 -23.67 -20.53 -3.48
C ASN A 626 -24.31 -19.23 -2.97
N GLN A 627 -24.25 -18.15 -3.75
CA GLN A 627 -24.85 -16.85 -3.47
C GLN A 627 -26.23 -16.62 -4.11
N LYS A 628 -26.63 -17.49 -5.06
CA LYS A 628 -27.99 -17.49 -5.63
C LYS A 628 -28.95 -18.22 -4.70
#